data_AF-A0A9X6WUL4-F1
#
_entry.id   AF-A0A9X6WUL4-F1
#
_cell.length_a   1.000
_cell.length_b   1.000
_cell.length_c   1.000
_cell.angle_alpha   90.00
_cell.angle_beta   90.00
_cell.angle_gamma   90.00
#
_symmetry.space_group_name_H-M   'P 1'
#
loop_
_entity.id
_entity.type
_entity.pdbx_description
1 polymer ?
#
loop_
_entity_poly.entity_id
_entity_poly.type
_entity_poly.pdbx_seq_one_letter_code
_entity_poly.pdbx_strand_id
1 'polypeptide(L)' 'MREFVYRRDYGLCVQCRMNGIIKIGDVVDHIIPLLVDWLRRLDPANLQTLCHACHNKKTKEDEKKNKK' A
#
# COMPACT_ATOMS: atom_id res chain seq x y z
N MET A 1 -13.24 4.34 -2.63
CA MET A 1 -12.02 4.61 -1.84
C MET A 1 -10.75 4.37 -2.65
N ARG A 2 -10.55 3.18 -3.24
CA ARG A 2 -9.36 2.86 -4.05
C ARG A 2 -9.03 3.90 -5.14
N GLU A 3 -10.01 4.30 -5.93
CA GLU A 3 -9.82 5.28 -7.01
C GLU A 3 -9.33 6.65 -6.49
N PHE A 4 -9.87 7.11 -5.35
CA PHE A 4 -9.44 8.35 -4.70
C PHE A 4 -7.97 8.28 -4.28
N VAL A 5 -7.56 7.17 -3.65
CA VAL A 5 -6.18 6.95 -3.22
C VAL A 5 -5.23 6.86 -4.43
N TYR A 6 -5.64 6.15 -5.48
CA TYR A 6 -4.87 6.06 -6.71
C TYR A 6 -4.61 7.44 -7.34
N ARG A 7 -5.65 8.28 -7.43
CA ARG A 7 -5.52 9.65 -7.92
C ARG A 7 -4.66 10.54 -7.01
N ARG A 8 -4.83 10.45 -5.68
CA ARG A 8 -3.99 11.16 -4.69
C ARG A 8 -2.51 10.83 -4.85
N ASP A 9 -2.21 9.57 -5.12
CA ASP A 9 -0.83 9.09 -5.29
C ASP A 9 -0.32 9.30 -6.73
N TYR A 10 -1.06 10.03 -7.57
CA TYR A 10 -0.77 10.31 -8.98
C TYR A 10 -0.62 9.04 -9.84
N GLY A 11 -1.25 7.94 -9.42
CA GLY A 11 -1.09 6.61 -10.04
C GLY A 11 0.31 6.00 -9.85
N LEU A 12 1.14 6.57 -8.99
CA LEU A 12 2.52 6.14 -8.78
C LEU A 12 2.66 5.29 -7.52
N CYS A 13 3.60 4.35 -7.55
CA CYS A 13 4.03 3.61 -6.38
C CYS A 13 4.67 4.57 -5.37
N VAL A 14 4.04 4.75 -4.21
CA VAL A 14 4.53 5.69 -3.18
C VAL A 14 5.91 5.28 -2.65
N GLN A 15 6.15 3.97 -2.50
CA GLN A 15 7.43 3.44 -2.02
C GLN A 15 8.56 3.68 -3.01
N CYS A 16 8.31 3.49 -4.32
CA CYS A 16 9.32 3.80 -5.34
C CYS A 16 9.61 5.30 -5.38
N ARG A 17 8.56 6.14 -5.32
CA ARG A 17 8.70 7.59 -5.35
C ARG A 17 9.51 8.12 -4.16
N MET A 18 9.33 7.55 -2.97
CA MET A 18 10.16 7.88 -1.79
C MET A 18 11.65 7.60 -2.00
N ASN A 19 11.99 6.67 -2.89
CA ASN A 19 13.37 6.35 -3.27
C ASN A 19 13.83 7.09 -4.55
N GLY A 20 13.09 8.10 -5.02
CA GLY A 20 13.40 8.85 -6.24
C GLY A 20 13.12 8.08 -7.54
N ILE A 21 12.41 6.95 -7.47
CA ILE A 21 12.10 6.10 -8.63
C ILE A 21 10.66 6.37 -9.07
N ILE A 22 10.47 6.80 -10.32
CA ILE A 22 9.13 6.94 -10.92
C ILE A 22 8.69 5.58 -11.45
N LYS A 23 7.67 5.00 -10.80
CA LYS A 23 7.08 3.73 -11.19
C LYS A 23 5.57 3.76 -10.99
N ILE A 24 4.83 3.28 -11.98
CA ILE A 24 3.36 3.16 -11.92
C ILE A 24 2.99 2.18 -10.81
N GLY A 25 1.95 2.51 -10.05
CA GLY A 25 1.34 1.60 -9.09
C GLY A 25 0.29 0.70 -9.75
N ASP A 26 0.27 -0.55 -9.34
CA ASP A 26 -0.63 -1.59 -9.87
C ASP A 26 -1.81 -1.84 -8.90
N VAL A 27 -1.61 -1.60 -7.61
CA VAL A 27 -2.56 -1.95 -6.56
C VAL A 27 -2.63 -0.88 -5.46
N VAL A 28 -3.81 -0.71 -4.87
CA VAL A 28 -3.98 0.06 -3.62
C VAL A 28 -4.06 -0.92 -2.46
N ASP A 29 -3.10 -0.81 -1.55
CA ASP A 29 -2.88 -1.72 -0.42
C ASP A 29 -3.01 -1.00 0.92
N HIS A 30 -3.35 -1.75 1.97
CA HIS A 30 -3.48 -1.25 3.34
C HIS A 30 -2.13 -1.16 4.04
N ILE A 31 -1.75 0.00 4.59
CA ILE A 31 -0.50 0.15 5.37
C ILE A 31 -0.51 -0.77 6.59
N ILE A 32 -1.59 -0.72 7.38
CA ILE A 32 -1.90 -1.69 8.44
C ILE A 32 -2.85 -2.73 7.83
N PRO A 33 -2.49 -4.03 7.83
CA PRO A 33 -3.30 -5.06 7.19
C PRO A 33 -4.75 -5.08 7.68
N LEU A 34 -5.66 -5.37 6.76
CA LEU A 34 -7.11 -5.40 7.02
C LEU A 34 -7.50 -6.32 8.19
N LEU A 35 -6.81 -7.46 8.33
CA LEU A 35 -7.05 -8.44 9.39
C LEU A 35 -6.47 -8.03 10.76
N VAL A 36 -5.59 -7.02 10.79
CA VAL A 36 -5.00 -6.48 12.01
C VAL A 36 -5.86 -5.34 12.56
N ASP A 37 -6.35 -4.46 11.70
CA ASP A 37 -7.23 -3.34 12.10
C ASP A 37 -8.35 -3.09 11.07
N TRP A 38 -9.50 -3.71 11.33
CA TRP A 38 -10.68 -3.61 10.47
C TRP A 38 -11.31 -2.21 10.45
N LEU A 39 -11.14 -1.42 11.50
CA LEU A 39 -11.73 -0.08 11.60
C LEU A 39 -11.10 0.86 10.58
N ARG A 40 -9.83 0.62 10.21
CA ARG A 40 -9.07 1.43 9.25
C ARG A 40 -9.18 0.97 7.80
N ARG A 41 -10.11 0.07 7.47
CA ARG A 41 -10.25 -0.51 6.12
C ARG A 41 -10.55 0.51 5.01
N LEU A 42 -11.20 1.63 5.35
CA LEU A 42 -11.53 2.74 4.44
C LEU A 42 -10.78 4.04 4.77
N ASP A 43 -9.91 4.04 5.79
CA ASP A 43 -9.11 5.20 6.15
C ASP A 43 -8.13 5.53 5.01
N PRO A 44 -8.25 6.68 4.32
CA PRO A 44 -7.34 7.04 3.24
C PRO A 44 -5.87 7.12 3.72
N ALA A 45 -5.64 7.49 4.98
CA ALA A 45 -4.30 7.54 5.56
C ALA A 45 -3.71 6.13 5.80
N ASN A 46 -4.55 5.09 5.82
CA ASN A 46 -4.14 3.69 5.90
C ASN A 46 -4.05 3.01 4.53
N LEU A 47 -4.22 3.73 3.42
CA LEU A 47 -4.17 3.18 2.07
C LEU A 47 -3.04 3.83 1.25
N GLN A 48 -2.34 3.02 0.47
CA GLN A 48 -1.23 3.46 -0.39
C GLN A 48 -1.23 2.75 -1.74
N THR A 49 -0.86 3.47 -2.79
CA THR A 49 -0.67 2.92 -4.13
C THR A 49 0.74 2.31 -4.27
N LEU A 50 0.83 1.04 -4.66
CA LEU A 50 2.07 0.28 -4.77
C LEU A 50 2.18 -0.41 -6.13
N CYS A 51 3.42 -0.56 -6.64
CA CYS A 51 3.69 -1.51 -7.70
C CYS A 51 3.75 -2.94 -7.13
N HIS A 52 3.58 -3.96 -7.97
CA HIS A 52 3.60 -5.37 -7.55
C HIS A 52 4.87 -5.76 -6.78
N ALA A 53 6.04 -5.24 -7.16
CA ALA A 53 7.29 -5.53 -6.46
C ALA A 53 7.28 -5.02 -5.00
N CYS A 54 6.82 -3.78 -4.79
CA CYS A 54 6.71 -3.20 -3.46
C CYS A 54 5.59 -3.86 -2.64
N HIS A 55 4.46 -4.16 -3.26
CA HIS A 55 3.35 -4.88 -2.64
C HIS A 55 3.81 -6.25 -2.13
N ASN A 56 4.46 -7.06 -2.97
CA ASN A 56 4.94 -8.39 -2.59
C ASN A 56 6.00 -8.34 -1.48
N LYS A 57 6.86 -7.32 -1.48
CA LYS A 57 7.82 -7.08 -0.39
C LYS A 57 7.07 -6.80 0.92
N LYS A 58 6.09 -5.90 0.90
CA LYS A 58 5.26 -5.59 2.07
C LYS A 58 4.49 -6.80 2.58
N THR A 59 3.84 -7.58 1.71
CA THR A 59 3.12 -8.80 2.12
C THR A 59 4.03 -9.73 2.91
N LYS A 60 5.25 -9.99 2.43
CA LYS A 60 6.24 -10.81 3.15
C LYS A 60 6.65 -10.22 4.50
N GLU A 61 6.76 -8.90 4.60
CA GLU A 61 7.08 -8.22 5.86
C GLU A 61 5.92 -8.28 6.85
N ASP A 62 4.68 -8.10 6.38
CA ASP A 62 3.48 -8.20 7.20
C ASP A 62 3.25 -9.63 7.71
N GLU A 63 3.47 -10.64 6.86
CA GLU A 63 3.42 -12.06 7.28
C GLU A 63 4.45 -12.36 8.37
N LYS A 64 5.65 -11.81 8.28
CA LYS A 64 6.69 -11.97 9.32
C LYS A 64 6.30 -11.29 10.62
N LYS A 65 5.72 -10.08 10.56
CA LYS A 65 5.30 -9.30 11.74
C LYS A 65 4.09 -9.90 12.44
N ASN A 66 3.17 -10.51 11.68
CA ASN A 66 1.91 -11.04 12.19
C ASN A 66 1.91 -12.57 12.35
N LYS A 67 3.04 -13.24 12.13
CA LYS A 67 3.23 -14.64 12.54
C LYS A 67 3.19 -14.70 14.07
N LYS A 68 2.12 -15.30 14.60
CA LYS A 68 2.06 -15.81 15.98
C LYS A 68 3.04 -16.97 16.14
#